data_AF-A0A524AXP0-F1
#
_entry.id   AF-A0A524AXP0-F1
#
_cell.length_a   1.000
_cell.length_b   1.000
_cell.length_c   1.000
_cell.angle_alpha   90.00
_cell.angle_beta   90.00
_cell.angle_gamma   90.00
#
_symmetry.space_group_name_H-M   'P 1'
#
loop_
_entity.id
_entity.type
_entity.pdbx_description
1 polymer ?
#
loop_
_entity_poly.entity_id
_entity_poly.type
_entity_poly.pdbx_seq_one_letter_code
_entity_poly.pdbx_strand_id
1 'polypeptide(L)'
;KFLYEQKKQLSDQKRKQKKNTVKTIKYRPGTEEGDYQIKFRNLVKFLDNGDKVKVSIWFRGREMQHRELGMEMLDRIEKDTEEFANVEQKAKMEGRQLGMMLAPKSKKK
;
A
#
# COMPACT_ATOMS: atom_id res chain seq x y z
N LYS A 1 34.57 -21.01 20.49
CA LYS A 1 34.17 -21.26 19.08
C LYS A 1 32.65 -21.19 18.85
N PHE A 2 31.82 -21.75 19.74
CA PHE A 2 30.35 -21.81 19.60
C PHE A 2 29.61 -20.46 19.45
N LEU A 3 30.04 -19.43 20.20
CA LEU A 3 29.43 -18.09 20.16
C LEU A 3 29.62 -17.37 18.81
N TYR A 4 30.69 -17.68 18.09
CA TYR A 4 30.99 -17.07 16.78
C TYR A 4 30.08 -17.63 15.69
N GLU A 5 29.85 -18.95 15.70
CA GLU A 5 28.96 -19.61 14.74
C GLU A 5 27.50 -19.22 14.97
N GLN A 6 27.04 -19.12 16.22
CA GLN A 6 25.71 -18.58 16.52
C GLN A 6 25.54 -17.14 16.04
N LYS A 7 26.54 -16.26 16.28
CA LYS A 7 26.47 -14.88 15.77
C LYS A 7 26.44 -14.83 14.24
N LYS A 8 27.20 -15.69 13.57
CA LYS A 8 27.20 -15.79 12.10
C LYS A 8 25.85 -16.29 11.59
N GLN A 9 25.28 -17.34 12.18
CA GLN A 9 23.96 -17.86 11.85
C GLN A 9 22.84 -16.84 12.10
N LEU A 10 22.86 -16.11 13.21
CA LEU A 10 21.89 -15.05 13.48
C LEU A 10 22.01 -13.89 12.49
N SER A 11 23.23 -13.57 12.05
CA SER A 11 23.48 -12.54 11.04
C SER A 11 22.99 -12.98 9.65
N ASP A 12 23.24 -14.23 9.28
CA ASP A 12 22.72 -14.84 8.06
C ASP A 12 21.18 -14.91 8.06
N GLN A 13 20.57 -15.29 9.18
CA GLN A 13 19.12 -15.30 9.34
C GLN A 13 18.51 -13.90 9.23
N LYS A 14 19.13 -12.89 9.86
CA LYS A 14 18.69 -11.49 9.73
C LYS A 14 18.83 -10.95 8.30
N ARG A 15 19.85 -11.38 7.55
CA ARG A 15 20.03 -10.99 6.13
C ARG A 15 19.03 -11.68 5.21
N LYS A 16 18.66 -12.93 5.49
CA LYS A 16 17.69 -13.71 4.70
C LYS A 16 16.24 -13.32 4.96
N GLN A 17 15.96 -12.61 6.04
CA GLN A 17 14.60 -12.15 6.35
C GLN A 17 14.15 -11.09 5.33
N LYS A 18 13.09 -11.39 4.57
CA LYS A 18 12.45 -10.43 3.67
C LYS A 18 11.87 -9.28 4.50
N LYS A 19 12.35 -8.05 4.27
CA LYS A 19 11.83 -6.86 4.96
C LYS A 19 10.55 -6.38 4.27
N ASN A 20 9.40 -6.71 4.84
CA ASN A 20 8.12 -6.15 4.40
C ASN A 20 8.15 -4.64 4.68
N THR A 21 8.13 -3.84 3.62
CA THR A 21 8.19 -2.38 3.69
C THR A 21 6.81 -1.80 3.43
N VAL A 22 6.51 -0.63 3.98
CA VAL A 22 5.30 0.12 3.62
C VAL A 22 5.61 0.99 2.40
N LYS A 23 4.93 0.72 1.28
CA LYS A 23 5.02 1.50 0.04
C LYS A 23 3.88 2.49 -0.03
N THR A 24 4.18 3.75 -0.33
CA THR A 24 3.14 4.78 -0.44
C THR A 24 2.86 5.10 -1.90
N ILE A 25 1.60 4.99 -2.32
CA ILE A 25 1.14 5.38 -3.67
C ILE A 25 0.30 6.63 -3.56
N LYS A 26 0.68 7.65 -4.34
CA LYS A 26 0.00 8.94 -4.34
C LYS A 26 -0.93 9.07 -5.54
N TYR A 27 -2.19 9.41 -5.27
CA TYR A 27 -3.20 9.73 -6.26
C TYR A 27 -3.56 11.22 -6.18
N ARG A 28 -4.07 11.76 -7.29
CA ARG A 28 -4.60 13.12 -7.36
C ARG A 28 -6.10 13.08 -7.65
N PRO A 29 -6.90 14.02 -7.11
CA PRO A 29 -8.26 14.23 -7.59
C PRO A 29 -8.19 14.63 -9.07
N GLY A 30 -8.86 13.89 -9.95
CA GLY A 30 -8.76 14.06 -11.41
C GLY A 30 -7.71 13.17 -12.11
N THR A 31 -7.35 12.04 -11.50
CA THR A 31 -6.50 11.03 -12.17
C THR A 31 -7.24 10.46 -13.40
N GLU A 32 -6.60 10.49 -14.57
CA GLU A 32 -7.10 9.84 -15.79
C GLU A 32 -7.03 8.31 -15.67
N GLU A 33 -7.90 7.60 -16.40
CA GLU A 33 -8.01 6.13 -16.31
C GLU A 33 -6.70 5.39 -16.64
N GLY A 34 -5.89 5.92 -17.56
CA GLY A 34 -4.57 5.36 -17.87
C GLY A 34 -3.57 5.44 -16.71
N ASP A 35 -3.51 6.59 -16.01
CA ASP A 35 -2.63 6.76 -14.84
C ASP A 35 -3.12 5.91 -13.65
N TYR A 36 -4.44 5.77 -13.51
CA TYR A 36 -5.04 4.85 -12.54
C TYR A 36 -4.56 3.42 -12.76
N GLN A 37 -4.65 2.91 -13.99
CA GLN A 37 -4.29 1.52 -14.29
C GLN A 37 -2.79 1.25 -14.07
N ILE A 38 -1.92 2.21 -14.39
CA ILE A 38 -0.47 2.11 -14.14
C ILE A 38 -0.20 2.01 -12.62
N LYS A 39 -0.83 2.87 -11.82
CA LYS A 39 -0.68 2.85 -10.35
C LYS A 39 -1.29 1.60 -9.74
N PHE A 40 -2.42 1.13 -10.25
CA PHE A 40 -3.05 -0.12 -9.84
C PHE A 40 -2.13 -1.33 -10.10
N ARG A 41 -1.52 -1.41 -11.29
CA ARG A 41 -0.54 -2.47 -11.59
C ARG A 41 0.65 -2.45 -10.64
N ASN A 42 1.13 -1.27 -10.26
CA ASN A 42 2.20 -1.14 -9.28
C ASN A 42 1.74 -1.54 -7.87
N LEU A 43 0.52 -1.20 -7.49
CA LEU A 43 -0.11 -1.61 -6.24
C LEU A 43 -0.15 -3.15 -6.13
N VAL A 44 -0.68 -3.82 -7.16
CA VAL A 44 -0.73 -5.29 -7.22
C VAL A 44 0.67 -5.91 -7.13
N LYS A 45 1.66 -5.33 -7.82
CA LYS A 45 3.06 -5.78 -7.72
C LYS A 45 3.62 -5.66 -6.30
N PHE A 46 3.31 -4.59 -5.57
CA PHE A 46 3.77 -4.45 -4.18
C PHE A 46 3.08 -5.46 -3.26
N LEU A 47 1.79 -5.68 -3.45
CA LEU A 47 1.04 -6.68 -2.69
C LEU A 47 1.55 -8.10 -2.97
N ASP A 48 1.84 -8.46 -4.23
CA ASP A 48 2.41 -9.76 -4.59
C ASP A 48 3.80 -9.98 -3.95
N ASN A 49 4.56 -8.89 -3.79
CA ASN A 49 5.83 -8.91 -3.08
C ASN A 49 5.68 -9.06 -1.55
N GLY A 50 4.47 -8.94 -1.01
CA GLY A 50 4.21 -9.01 0.43
C GLY A 50 4.45 -7.67 1.15
N ASP A 51 4.62 -6.58 0.41
CA ASP A 51 4.72 -5.24 0.97
C ASP A 51 3.33 -4.69 1.32
N LYS A 52 3.26 -3.89 2.39
CA LYS A 52 2.04 -3.15 2.71
C LYS A 52 1.97 -1.91 1.84
N VAL A 53 0.77 -1.53 1.40
CA VAL A 53 0.59 -0.36 0.55
C VAL A 53 -0.27 0.67 1.26
N LYS A 54 0.26 1.89 1.41
CA LYS A 54 -0.50 3.07 1.82
C LYS A 54 -0.91 3.85 0.58
N VAL A 55 -2.20 3.88 0.28
CA VAL A 55 -2.78 4.70 -0.78
C VAL A 55 -3.11 6.06 -0.19
N SER A 56 -2.64 7.14 -0.80
CA SER A 56 -2.90 8.51 -0.33
C SER A 56 -3.32 9.42 -1.48
N ILE A 57 -4.50 10.01 -1.37
CA ILE A 57 -5.00 11.06 -2.26
C ILE A 57 -4.66 12.41 -1.63
N TRP A 58 -3.93 13.25 -2.35
CA TRP A 58 -3.58 14.60 -1.90
C TRP A 58 -4.57 15.62 -2.45
N PHE A 59 -5.14 16.46 -1.58
CA PHE A 59 -6.00 17.58 -1.97
C PHE A 59 -5.24 18.90 -1.86
N ARG A 60 -5.31 19.78 -2.87
CA ARG A 60 -4.98 21.21 -2.69
C ARG A 60 -6.22 21.94 -2.16
N GLY A 61 -6.05 23.02 -1.40
CA GLY A 61 -7.11 23.62 -0.56
C GLY A 61 -8.50 23.80 -1.18
N ARG A 62 -8.61 24.14 -2.47
CA ARG A 62 -9.91 24.28 -3.19
C ARG A 62 -10.57 22.95 -3.56
N GLU A 63 -9.85 21.85 -3.44
CA GLU A 63 -10.25 20.49 -3.82
C GLU A 63 -10.81 19.70 -2.63
N MET A 64 -10.99 20.32 -1.46
CA MET A 64 -11.72 19.70 -0.34
C MET A 64 -13.16 19.29 -0.73
N GLN A 65 -13.76 19.92 -1.74
CA GLN A 65 -15.02 19.49 -2.34
C GLN A 65 -14.91 18.16 -3.09
N HIS A 66 -13.74 17.81 -3.64
CA HIS A 66 -13.52 16.52 -4.31
C HIS A 66 -13.26 15.38 -3.32
N ARG A 67 -13.60 15.56 -2.03
CA ARG A 67 -13.58 14.48 -1.04
C ARG A 67 -14.45 13.30 -1.46
N GLU A 68 -15.60 13.57 -2.08
CA GLU A 68 -16.51 12.54 -2.59
C GLU A 68 -15.87 11.73 -3.71
N LEU A 69 -15.25 12.41 -4.70
CA LEU A 69 -14.47 11.74 -5.75
C LEU A 69 -13.31 10.92 -5.19
N GLY A 70 -12.64 11.41 -4.14
CA GLY A 70 -11.58 10.69 -3.47
C GLY A 70 -12.09 9.45 -2.73
N MET A 71 -13.28 9.52 -2.12
CA MET A 71 -13.92 8.36 -1.49
C MET A 71 -14.35 7.33 -2.53
N GLU A 72 -14.98 7.73 -3.63
CA GLU A 72 -15.35 6.82 -4.72
C GLU A 72 -14.13 6.14 -5.33
N MET A 73 -13.03 6.87 -5.54
CA MET A 73 -11.80 6.28 -6.03
C MET A 73 -11.23 5.24 -5.05
N LEU A 74 -11.26 5.50 -3.75
CA LEU A 74 -10.80 4.53 -2.75
C LEU A 74 -11.73 3.32 -2.64
N ASP A 75 -13.04 3.51 -2.76
CA ASP A 75 -14.02 2.41 -2.80
C ASP A 75 -13.79 1.52 -4.03
N ARG A 76 -13.52 2.13 -5.20
CA ARG A 76 -13.14 1.40 -6.41
C ARG A 76 -11.85 0.62 -6.22
N ILE A 77 -10.81 1.25 -5.67
CA ILE A 77 -9.53 0.58 -5.36
C ILE A 77 -9.74 -0.56 -4.36
N GLU A 78 -10.57 -0.35 -3.33
CA GLU A 78 -10.90 -1.37 -2.33
C GLU A 78 -11.51 -2.60 -2.99
N LYS A 79 -12.51 -2.42 -3.86
CA LYS A 79 -13.15 -3.49 -4.63
C LYS A 79 -12.19 -4.20 -5.59
N ASP A 80 -11.45 -3.45 -6.40
CA ASP A 80 -10.48 -4.02 -7.35
C ASP A 80 -9.33 -4.78 -6.64
N THR A 81 -9.00 -4.35 -5.42
CA THR A 81 -7.91 -4.92 -4.63
C THR A 81 -8.38 -6.03 -3.68
N GLU A 82 -9.68 -6.23 -3.51
CA GLU A 82 -10.23 -7.23 -2.58
C GLU A 82 -9.72 -8.64 -2.86
N GLU A 83 -9.41 -8.98 -4.13
CA GLU A 83 -8.84 -10.27 -4.49
C GLU A 83 -7.38 -10.45 -4.03
N PHE A 84 -6.61 -9.37 -3.94
CA PHE A 84 -5.16 -9.39 -3.69
C PHE A 84 -4.75 -8.93 -2.28
N ALA A 85 -5.59 -8.13 -1.61
CA ALA A 85 -5.28 -7.56 -0.31
C ALA A 85 -6.49 -7.47 0.63
N ASN A 86 -6.16 -7.35 1.91
CA ASN A 86 -7.07 -7.01 2.99
C ASN A 86 -6.90 -5.55 3.36
N VAL A 87 -8.02 -4.88 3.64
CA VAL A 87 -8.02 -3.51 4.14
C VAL A 87 -7.65 -3.52 5.63
N GLU A 88 -6.45 -3.07 5.98
CA GLU A 88 -6.06 -2.88 7.38
C GLU A 88 -6.64 -1.56 7.92
N GLN A 89 -6.62 -0.52 7.10
CA GLN A 89 -7.16 0.78 7.47
C GLN A 89 -8.01 1.34 6.34
N LYS A 90 -9.31 1.49 6.61
CA LYS A 90 -10.27 2.11 5.69
C LYS A 90 -9.89 3.56 5.38
N ALA A 91 -10.47 4.10 4.31
CA ALA A 91 -10.31 5.48 3.89
C ALA A 91 -10.53 6.45 5.07
N LYS A 92 -9.44 7.07 5.53
CA LYS A 92 -9.44 8.04 6.64
C LYS A 92 -8.80 9.33 6.18
N MET A 93 -9.44 10.44 6.54
CA MET A 93 -8.88 11.77 6.28
C MET A 93 -7.78 12.05 7.31
N GLU A 94 -6.56 12.27 6.82
CA GLU A 94 -5.39 12.69 7.61
C GLU A 94 -5.04 14.13 7.24
N GLY A 95 -5.88 15.08 7.65
CA GLY A 95 -5.74 16.49 7.31
C GLY A 95 -6.08 16.77 5.84
N ARG A 96 -5.09 17.13 5.02
CA ARG A 96 -5.28 17.46 3.59
C ARG A 96 -5.11 16.26 2.64
N GLN A 97 -5.05 15.06 3.19
CA GLN A 97 -4.95 13.83 2.40
C GLN A 97 -5.98 12.82 2.88
N LEU A 98 -6.48 12.01 1.95
CA LEU A 98 -7.32 10.85 2.25
C LEU A 98 -6.46 9.61 2.05
N GLY A 99 -6.26 8.86 3.12
CA GLY A 99 -5.37 7.71 3.17
C GLY A 99 -6.11 6.41 3.43
N MET A 100 -5.67 5.34 2.79
CA MET A 100 -6.09 3.96 3.03
C MET A 100 -4.85 3.07 3.15
N MET A 101 -4.90 2.05 4.01
CA MET A 101 -3.83 1.06 4.13
C MET A 101 -4.33 -0.33 3.76
N LEU A 102 -3.59 -0.95 2.83
CA LEU A 102 -3.83 -2.27 2.30
C LEU A 102 -2.69 -3.20 2.73
N ALA A 103 -3.05 -4.34 3.29
CA ALA A 103 -2.13 -5.42 3.57
C ALA A 103 -2.30 -6.52 2.52
N PRO A 104 -1.23 -7.13 2.03
CA PRO A 104 -1.33 -8.25 1.11
C PRO A 104 -2.09 -9.39 1.77
N LYS A 105 -3.06 -9.98 1.07
CA LYS A 105 -3.63 -11.27 1.48
C LYS A 105 -2.47 -12.24 1.37
N SER A 106 -2.05 -12.78 2.53
CA SER A 106 -0.93 -13.72 2.62
C SER A 106 -0.98 -14.66 1.42
N LYS A 107 0.10 -14.71 0.63
CA LYS A 107 0.30 -15.80 -0.33
C LYS A 107 0.00 -17.07 0.45
N LYS A 108 -1.10 -17.75 0.11
CA LYS A 108 -1.31 -19.13 0.56
C LYS A 108 -0.01 -19.83 0.18
N LYS A 109 0.68 -20.25 1.23
CA LYS A 109 1.99 -20.88 1.17
C LYS A 109 1.94 -22.09 0.26
#